data_AF-A0A4V5TPI9-F1
#
_entry.id   AF-A0A4V5TPI9-F1
#
_cell.length_a   1.000
_cell.length_b   1.000
_cell.length_c   1.000
_cell.angle_alpha   90.00
_cell.angle_beta   90.00
_cell.angle_gamma   90.00
#
_symmetry.space_group_name_H-M   'P 1'
#
loop_
_entity.id
_entity.type
_entity.pdbx_description
1 polymer ?
#
loop_
_entity_poly.entity_id
_entity_poly.type
_entity_poly.pdbx_seq_one_letter_code
_entity_poly.pdbx_strand_id
1 'polypeptide(L)'
;FLGLMGFATFYPQNKKVVEAQGKNYGLEAANVVYNGPFQLSEWKHDTSYKMTKNPNYWDNKNVKLSEINVNIVKDTSTAVNLFESKQVDRITINSEFVDKYQKDPSLKKME
;
A
#
# COMPACT_ATOMS: atom_id res chain seq x y z
N PHE A 1 -20.19 12.36 -11.71
CA PHE A 1 -19.53 11.50 -12.71
C PHE A 1 -18.01 11.45 -12.52
N LEU A 2 -17.26 12.55 -12.71
CA LEU A 2 -15.77 12.52 -12.67
C LEU A 2 -15.19 11.96 -11.37
N GLY A 3 -15.78 12.27 -10.20
CA GLY A 3 -15.34 11.69 -8.92
C GLY A 3 -15.39 10.16 -8.89
N LEU A 4 -16.28 9.52 -9.66
CA LEU A 4 -16.37 8.06 -9.73
C LEU A 4 -15.19 7.43 -10.48
N MET A 5 -14.62 8.14 -11.45
CA MET A 5 -13.51 7.61 -12.27
C MET A 5 -12.20 7.49 -11.48
N GLY A 6 -12.13 8.07 -10.27
CA GLY A 6 -11.02 7.88 -9.34
C GLY A 6 -11.12 6.62 -8.47
N PHE A 7 -12.25 5.90 -8.49
CA PHE A 7 -12.41 4.68 -7.69
C PHE A 7 -11.77 3.47 -8.37
N ALA A 8 -11.21 2.57 -7.57
CA ALA A 8 -10.50 1.38 -8.05
C ALA A 8 -11.36 0.47 -8.96
N THR A 9 -12.68 0.44 -8.78
CA THR A 9 -13.61 -0.33 -9.62
C THR A 9 -13.60 0.12 -11.09
N PHE A 10 -13.20 1.37 -11.36
CA PHE A 10 -13.08 1.92 -12.72
C PHE A 10 -11.65 1.82 -13.28
N TYR A 11 -10.71 1.21 -12.56
CA TYR A 11 -9.36 1.04 -13.07
C TYR A 11 -9.32 0.03 -14.22
N PRO A 12 -8.54 0.33 -15.28
CA PRO A 12 -8.47 -0.54 -16.44
C PRO A 12 -7.82 -1.88 -16.09
N GLN A 13 -8.24 -2.93 -16.79
CA GLN A 13 -7.67 -4.27 -16.67
C GLN A 13 -7.03 -4.69 -18.00
N ASN A 14 -5.90 -5.40 -17.96
CA ASN A 14 -5.29 -5.96 -19.15
C ASN A 14 -6.01 -7.26 -19.53
N LYS A 15 -6.87 -7.21 -20.56
CA LYS A 15 -7.68 -8.35 -21.01
C LYS A 15 -6.85 -9.63 -21.23
N LYS A 16 -5.71 -9.53 -21.92
CA LYS A 16 -4.85 -10.69 -22.22
C LYS A 16 -4.35 -11.37 -20.94
N VAL A 17 -3.97 -10.58 -19.94
CA VAL A 17 -3.48 -11.10 -18.65
C VAL A 17 -4.62 -11.72 -17.85
N VAL A 18 -5.76 -11.03 -17.76
CA VAL A 18 -6.96 -11.53 -17.07
C VAL A 18 -7.38 -12.88 -17.64
N GLU A 19 -7.49 -12.99 -18.96
CA GLU A 19 -7.89 -14.22 -19.65
C GLU A 19 -6.84 -15.33 -19.48
N ALA A 20 -5.54 -15.01 -19.56
CA ALA A 20 -4.47 -15.99 -19.40
C ALA A 20 -4.39 -16.55 -17.96
N GLN A 21 -4.64 -15.72 -16.94
CA GLN A 21 -4.55 -16.10 -15.54
C GLN A 21 -5.85 -16.74 -15.03
N GLY A 22 -6.99 -16.40 -15.63
CA GLY A 22 -8.30 -16.97 -15.30
C GLY A 22 -8.61 -16.83 -13.81
N LYS A 23 -8.85 -17.97 -13.15
CA LYS A 23 -9.19 -18.01 -11.71
C LYS A 23 -8.04 -17.57 -10.79
N ASN A 24 -6.80 -17.55 -11.30
CA ASN A 24 -5.62 -17.16 -10.53
C ASN A 24 -5.34 -15.66 -10.60
N TYR A 25 -6.09 -14.92 -11.43
CA TYR A 25 -5.93 -13.48 -11.57
C TYR A 25 -6.16 -12.77 -10.23
N GLY A 26 -5.18 -11.98 -9.80
CA GLY A 26 -5.24 -11.23 -8.53
C GLY A 26 -4.94 -12.03 -7.27
N LEU A 27 -4.68 -13.33 -7.34
CA LEU A 27 -4.35 -14.15 -6.16
C LEU A 27 -2.89 -14.03 -5.73
N GLU A 28 -2.00 -13.67 -6.66
CA GLU A 28 -0.57 -13.52 -6.41
C GLU A 28 -0.02 -12.30 -7.15
N ALA A 29 1.06 -11.71 -6.63
CA ALA A 29 1.73 -10.57 -7.26
C ALA A 29 2.18 -10.87 -8.70
N ALA A 30 2.55 -12.12 -8.99
CA ALA A 30 2.96 -12.58 -10.31
C ALA A 30 1.81 -12.74 -11.32
N ASN A 31 0.56 -12.78 -10.86
CA ASN A 31 -0.61 -13.09 -11.69
C ASN A 31 -1.37 -11.83 -12.16
N VAL A 32 -0.76 -10.65 -12.02
CA VAL A 32 -1.36 -9.37 -12.43
C VAL A 32 -0.31 -8.50 -13.14
N VAL A 33 -0.77 -7.43 -13.78
CA VAL A 33 0.10 -6.40 -14.36
C VAL A 33 -0.27 -5.03 -13.81
N TYR A 34 0.73 -4.16 -13.70
CA TYR A 34 0.61 -2.87 -13.04
C TYR A 34 0.78 -1.71 -14.02
N ASN A 35 -0.12 -0.73 -13.97
CA ASN A 35 -0.05 0.51 -14.73
C ASN A 35 0.09 1.76 -13.83
N GLY A 36 0.19 1.58 -12.52
CA GLY A 36 0.36 2.65 -11.53
C GLY A 36 1.83 2.98 -11.21
N PRO A 37 2.08 3.91 -10.26
CA PRO A 37 3.42 4.38 -9.91
C PRO A 37 4.31 3.30 -9.25
N PHE A 38 3.71 2.28 -8.67
CA PHE A 38 4.41 1.15 -8.06
C PHE A 38 3.85 -0.19 -8.56
N GLN A 39 4.66 -1.23 -8.41
CA GLN A 39 4.29 -2.62 -8.68
C GLN A 39 4.44 -3.43 -7.40
N LEU A 40 3.54 -4.37 -7.13
CA LEU A 40 3.73 -5.33 -6.04
C LEU A 40 4.85 -6.29 -6.45
N SER A 41 6.01 -6.18 -5.79
CA SER A 41 7.17 -7.03 -6.09
C SER A 41 7.23 -8.28 -5.22
N GLU A 42 6.69 -8.20 -4.00
CA GLU A 42 6.62 -9.34 -3.08
C GLU A 42 5.30 -9.27 -2.31
N TRP A 43 4.68 -10.44 -2.10
CA TRP A 43 3.49 -10.56 -1.27
C TRP A 43 3.61 -11.83 -0.43
N LYS A 44 3.71 -11.66 0.89
CA LYS A 44 3.60 -12.72 1.89
C LYS A 44 2.24 -12.58 2.53
N HIS A 45 1.31 -13.44 2.14
CA HIS A 45 -0.07 -13.43 2.63
C HIS A 45 -0.13 -13.30 4.16
N ASP A 46 -1.04 -12.44 4.62
CA ASP A 46 -1.27 -12.09 6.03
C ASP A 46 -0.07 -11.53 6.81
N THR A 47 1.08 -11.33 6.17
CA THR A 47 2.33 -10.96 6.86
C THR A 47 2.88 -9.62 6.39
N SER A 48 3.18 -9.49 5.10
CA SER A 48 3.83 -8.29 4.55
C SER A 48 3.73 -8.25 3.03
N TYR A 49 3.94 -7.07 2.48
CA TYR A 49 4.12 -6.90 1.04
C TYR A 49 5.07 -5.76 0.74
N LYS A 50 5.67 -5.82 -0.44
CA LYS A 50 6.64 -4.85 -0.93
C LYS A 50 6.22 -4.31 -2.27
N MET A 51 6.26 -3.00 -2.41
CA MET A 51 5.98 -2.31 -3.65
C MET A 51 7.24 -1.60 -4.15
N THR A 52 7.62 -1.83 -5.40
CA THR A 52 8.78 -1.17 -6.03
C THR A 52 8.31 -0.19 -7.09
N LYS A 53 9.07 0.89 -7.28
CA LYS A 53 8.78 1.92 -8.29
C LYS A 53 8.62 1.27 -9.67
N ASN A 54 7.54 1.63 -10.36
CA ASN A 54 7.26 1.15 -11.72
C ASN A 54 8.03 1.99 -12.75
N PRO A 55 9.08 1.47 -13.41
CA PRO A 55 9.81 2.23 -14.43
C PRO A 55 8.97 2.51 -15.68
N ASN A 56 7.92 1.71 -15.93
CA ASN A 56 7.03 1.85 -17.07
C ASN A 56 5.84 2.79 -16.80
N TYR A 57 5.72 3.34 -15.58
CA TYR A 57 4.71 4.34 -15.28
C TYR A 57 5.02 5.64 -16.03
N TRP A 58 4.02 6.20 -16.70
CA TRP A 58 4.20 7.37 -17.57
C TRP A 58 4.79 8.59 -16.84
N ASP A 59 4.46 8.75 -15.55
CA ASP A 59 4.96 9.82 -14.69
C ASP A 59 6.02 9.34 -13.66
N ASN A 60 6.81 8.33 -14.01
CA ASN A 60 7.81 7.77 -13.10
C ASN A 60 8.86 8.80 -12.62
N LYS A 61 9.09 9.89 -13.35
CA LYS A 61 10.05 10.96 -12.98
C LYS A 61 9.63 11.71 -11.70
N ASN A 62 8.33 11.76 -11.43
CA ASN A 62 7.79 12.39 -10.22
C ASN A 62 7.70 11.42 -9.03
N VAL A 63 7.76 10.12 -9.26
CA VAL A 63 7.83 9.11 -8.19
C VAL A 63 9.21 9.14 -7.54
N LYS A 64 9.31 9.62 -6.29
CA LYS A 64 10.59 9.77 -5.58
C LYS A 64 10.99 8.55 -4.77
N LEU A 65 10.02 7.84 -4.20
CA LEU A 65 10.29 6.59 -3.48
C LEU A 65 10.71 5.50 -4.46
N SER A 66 11.76 4.76 -4.11
CA SER A 66 12.19 3.56 -4.84
C SER A 66 11.37 2.34 -4.43
N GLU A 67 11.02 2.25 -3.15
CA GLU A 67 10.37 1.09 -2.55
C GLU A 67 9.48 1.51 -1.37
N ILE A 68 8.43 0.74 -1.13
CA ILE A 68 7.54 0.85 0.03
C ILE A 68 7.40 -0.56 0.62
N ASN A 69 7.78 -0.70 1.89
CA ASN A 69 7.63 -1.93 2.67
C ASN A 69 6.44 -1.81 3.61
N VAL A 70 5.51 -2.78 3.55
CA VAL A 70 4.33 -2.79 4.42
C VAL A 70 4.27 -4.08 5.21
N ASN A 71 4.19 -3.93 6.53
CA ASN A 71 3.98 -5.03 7.48
C ASN A 71 2.51 -5.05 7.92
N ILE A 72 1.89 -6.23 7.92
CA ILE A 72 0.52 -6.42 8.39
C ILE A 72 0.57 -6.64 9.90
N VAL A 73 0.34 -5.57 10.65
CA VAL A 73 0.37 -5.58 12.13
C VAL A 73 -1.06 -5.44 12.64
N LYS A 74 -1.57 -6.48 13.31
CA LYS A 74 -2.95 -6.54 13.79
C LYS A 74 -3.16 -5.82 15.12
N ASP A 75 -2.10 -5.71 15.92
CA ASP A 75 -2.13 -5.12 17.26
C ASP A 75 -1.50 -3.71 17.25
N THR A 76 -2.23 -2.73 17.80
CA THR A 76 -1.78 -1.32 17.77
C THR A 76 -0.56 -1.09 18.66
N SER A 77 -0.47 -1.78 19.80
CA SER A 77 0.68 -1.66 20.71
C SER A 77 1.98 -2.12 20.04
N THR A 78 1.92 -3.21 19.28
CA THR A 78 3.03 -3.71 18.46
C THR A 78 3.42 -2.68 17.40
N ALA A 79 2.45 -2.07 16.70
CA ALA A 79 2.72 -1.02 15.73
C ALA A 79 3.41 0.20 16.38
N VAL A 80 2.95 0.63 17.55
CA VAL A 80 3.56 1.71 18.33
C VAL A 80 5.01 1.39 18.69
N ASN A 81 5.30 0.18 19.17
CA ASN A 81 6.67 -0.24 19.47
C ASN A 81 7.57 -0.24 18.23
N LEU A 82 7.06 -0.68 17.07
CA LEU A 82 7.79 -0.64 15.80
C LEU A 82 8.09 0.80 15.37
N PHE A 83 7.15 1.72 15.55
CA PHE A 83 7.33 3.13 15.22
C PHE A 83 8.36 3.80 16.14
N GLU A 84 8.25 3.59 17.45
CA GLU A 84 9.17 4.18 18.45
C GLU A 84 10.59 3.62 18.31
N SER A 85 10.73 2.37 17.89
CA SER A 85 12.02 1.76 17.55
C SER A 85 12.53 2.10 16.15
N LYS A 86 11.83 3.00 15.41
CA LYS A 86 12.18 3.47 14.06
C LYS A 86 12.26 2.37 13.01
N GLN A 87 11.53 1.27 13.22
CA GLN A 87 11.42 0.17 12.25
C GLN A 87 10.34 0.44 11.20
N VAL A 88 9.40 1.34 11.47
CA VAL A 88 8.38 1.79 10.51
C VAL A 88 8.21 3.31 10.58
N ASP A 89 7.87 3.92 9.44
CA ASP A 89 7.74 5.37 9.33
C ASP A 89 6.31 5.88 9.56
N ARG A 90 5.31 4.99 9.52
CA ARG A 90 3.90 5.34 9.69
C ARG A 90 3.11 4.19 10.30
N ILE A 91 2.23 4.53 11.23
CA ILE A 91 1.27 3.61 11.85
C ILE A 91 -0.12 4.24 11.91
N THR A 92 -1.13 3.41 12.11
CA THR A 92 -2.46 3.86 12.55
C THR A 92 -2.58 3.56 14.03
N ILE A 93 -3.08 4.53 14.80
CA ILE A 93 -3.34 4.37 16.23
C ILE A 93 -4.86 4.36 16.49
N ASN A 94 -5.27 3.70 17.57
CA ASN A 94 -6.63 3.74 18.07
C ASN A 94 -6.74 4.76 19.22
N SER A 95 -7.92 4.88 19.84
CA SER A 95 -8.19 5.85 20.92
C SER A 95 -7.26 5.72 22.13
N GLU A 96 -6.75 4.52 22.43
CA GLU A 96 -5.86 4.26 23.56
C GLU A 96 -4.56 5.06 23.48
N PHE A 97 -4.05 5.28 22.27
CA PHE A 97 -2.78 5.96 22.04
C PHE A 97 -2.94 7.42 21.59
N VAL A 98 -4.17 7.92 21.38
CA VAL A 98 -4.39 9.31 20.95
C VAL A 98 -3.79 10.29 21.96
N ASP A 99 -4.04 10.09 23.27
CA ASP A 99 -3.53 10.99 24.31
C ASP A 99 -2.00 11.04 24.35
N LYS A 100 -1.34 9.90 24.03
CA LYS A 100 0.12 9.80 23.94
C LYS A 100 0.67 10.67 22.82
N TYR A 101 0.01 10.67 21.66
CA TYR A 101 0.47 11.37 20.45
C TYR A 101 -0.22 12.71 20.18
N GLN A 102 -1.16 13.15 21.02
CA GLN A 102 -1.98 14.35 20.76
C GLN A 102 -1.16 15.64 20.56
N LYS A 103 0.04 15.70 21.16
CA LYS A 103 0.98 16.82 21.05
C LYS A 103 2.03 16.62 19.96
N ASP A 104 2.07 15.44 19.35
CA ASP A 104 3.00 15.13 18.27
C ASP A 104 2.49 15.77 16.96
N PRO A 105 3.29 16.63 16.31
CA PRO A 105 2.88 17.28 15.05
C PRO A 105 2.68 16.30 13.88
N SER A 106 3.22 15.08 13.99
CA SER A 106 3.02 14.02 13.01
C SER A 106 1.64 13.36 13.11
N LEU A 107 0.93 13.53 14.24
CA LEU A 107 -0.42 13.02 14.38
C LEU A 107 -1.36 13.72 13.38
N LYS A 108 -2.01 12.92 12.53
CA LYS A 108 -3.07 13.36 11.63
C LYS A 108 -4.36 12.62 11.98
N LYS A 109 -5.41 13.37 12.28
CA LYS A 109 -6.75 12.82 12.44
C LYS A 109 -7.25 12.36 11.07
N MET A 110 -7.84 11.17 11.00
CA MET A 110 -8.54 10.75 9.79
C MET A 110 -9.85 11.53 9.70
N GLU A 111 -10.09 12.17 8.56
CA GLU A 111 -11.36 12.81 8.19
C GLU A 111 -12.27 11.82 7.46
#